data_AF-A0A850J7L2-F1
#
_entry.id   AF-A0A850J7L2-F1
#
_cell.length_a   1.000
_cell.length_b   1.000
_cell.length_c   1.000
_cell.angle_alpha   90.00
_cell.angle_beta   90.00
_cell.angle_gamma   90.00
#
_symmetry.space_group_name_H-M   'P 1'
#
loop_
_entity.id
_entity.type
_entity.pdbx_description
1 polymer ?
#
loop_
_entity_poly.entity_id
_entity_poly.type
_entity_poly.pdbx_seq_one_letter_code
_entity_poly.pdbx_strand_id
1 'polypeptide(L)'
;HTAARTARTAAHAVRPSALRAATRRPTRAALIKDVLLYAVLAFPVATTMISPLRPGQPSWWLQGAGLTALAAAVAVCRTRPTAALLTAITLTAIHGNFVFAMPVLSYLTGLRTRRAQPVLWGFTAALTGGVLLSIARGLAVTTWFPSTVWLVLLGVLPWLVGRYWRQHQELLRAGWERAERLEHQQRIIAERERLRERARIAQDMHDSLGHELALIAVRAGALQVAPGLDARHRDAAAELRTGAADATDRLREIIGVLREDTGTGPRPGEDPAAPARETIPDLVDRARASGVPVHLTGTPPDLPPMPALTAHRVVQEAITNAAKHAPGAAVTVTLTGPADDGTLTVTVANDPPPGHPPLLPAGGRGLTGLTERVRLLGGTLHAAPDPGGGFTLTADLPTADLPTTGPATTGDAPRTTPGEWPSESARHLARERLQVRRGLITAITVPAALMALLGAIMAGYYVYAALNSVLPPADYAALRVGQPRHQVEQVLPRMQTTDSGVVHAVVPEPARADCRYYRPDADLLGVSRIYRLCFTGGHLTAKNSYDTGRLSAGHRTDQENE
;
A
#
# COMPACT_ATOMS: atom_id res chain seq x y z
N HIS A 1 3.55 29.32 20.19
CA HIS A 1 4.57 29.64 19.17
C HIS A 1 5.77 28.68 19.13
N THR A 2 5.91 27.73 20.07
CA THR A 2 7.03 26.78 20.17
C THR A 2 6.79 25.42 19.48
N ALA A 3 5.54 25.05 19.20
CA ALA A 3 5.21 23.79 18.50
C ALA A 3 5.34 23.86 16.96
N ALA A 4 5.37 25.07 16.38
CA ALA A 4 5.49 25.24 14.92
C ALA A 4 6.95 25.16 14.42
N ARG A 5 7.94 25.24 15.33
CA ARG A 5 9.37 25.23 14.98
C ARG A 5 9.95 23.82 14.88
N THR A 6 9.40 22.85 15.59
CA THR A 6 9.79 21.43 15.55
C THR A 6 9.27 20.68 14.33
N ALA A 7 8.14 21.11 13.75
CA ALA A 7 7.64 20.54 12.49
C ALA A 7 8.48 20.95 11.25
N ARG A 8 9.16 22.11 11.30
CA ARG A 8 10.00 22.61 10.19
C ARG A 8 11.39 21.97 10.15
N THR A 9 11.92 21.47 11.26
CA THR A 9 13.21 20.76 11.30
C THR A 9 13.10 19.29 10.88
N ALA A 10 11.95 18.63 11.08
CA ALA A 10 11.73 17.27 10.59
C ALA A 10 11.60 17.17 9.05
N ALA A 11 11.17 18.24 8.38
CA ALA A 11 11.04 18.27 6.91
C ALA A 11 12.39 18.43 6.15
N HIS A 12 13.47 18.82 6.84
CA HIS A 12 14.79 18.99 6.21
C HIS A 12 15.72 17.76 6.33
N ALA A 13 15.38 16.76 7.13
CA ALA A 13 16.24 15.58 7.34
C ALA A 13 16.06 14.44 6.31
N VAL A 14 15.07 14.50 5.42
CA VAL A 14 14.78 13.40 4.45
C VAL A 14 15.54 13.56 3.11
N ARG A 15 16.28 14.66 2.90
CA ARG A 15 16.93 14.95 1.60
C ARG A 15 18.38 14.49 1.35
N PRO A 16 19.21 13.98 2.29
CA PRO A 16 20.58 13.59 1.93
C PRO A 16 20.73 12.12 1.46
N SER A 17 19.71 11.27 1.57
CA SER A 17 19.82 9.85 1.22
C SER A 17 19.91 9.57 -0.29
N ALA A 18 19.26 10.39 -1.12
CA ALA A 18 19.26 10.23 -2.58
C ALA A 18 20.62 10.60 -3.23
N LEU A 19 21.34 11.58 -2.66
CA LEU A 19 22.67 11.98 -3.14
C LEU A 19 23.78 11.04 -2.66
N ARG A 20 23.67 10.46 -1.45
CA ARG A 20 24.64 9.47 -0.93
C ARG A 20 24.55 8.09 -1.59
N ALA A 21 23.41 7.75 -2.20
CA ALA A 21 23.29 6.52 -2.99
C ALA A 21 24.03 6.59 -4.34
N ALA A 22 24.23 7.79 -4.89
CA ALA A 22 24.87 8.00 -6.19
C ALA A 22 26.41 7.87 -6.15
N THR A 23 27.02 7.86 -4.97
CA THR A 23 28.49 7.85 -4.78
C THR A 23 29.05 6.56 -4.17
N ARG A 24 28.20 5.56 -3.88
CA ARG A 24 28.70 4.23 -3.47
C ARG A 24 29.38 3.57 -4.66
N ARG A 25 30.67 3.24 -4.52
CA ARG A 25 31.42 2.46 -5.51
C ARG A 25 30.61 1.20 -5.85
N PRO A 26 30.43 0.86 -7.14
CA PRO A 26 29.68 -0.32 -7.53
C PRO A 26 30.32 -1.56 -6.90
N THR A 27 29.49 -2.46 -6.37
CA THR A 27 29.99 -3.75 -5.87
C THR A 27 30.60 -4.54 -7.02
N ARG A 28 31.60 -5.41 -6.76
CA ARG A 28 32.26 -6.22 -7.80
C ARG A 28 31.25 -6.99 -8.67
N ALA A 29 30.22 -7.56 -8.05
CA ALA A 29 29.14 -8.24 -8.77
C ALA A 29 28.35 -7.32 -9.71
N ALA A 30 28.18 -6.05 -9.33
CA ALA A 30 27.49 -5.07 -10.15
C ALA A 30 28.35 -4.63 -11.34
N LEU A 31 29.67 -4.52 -11.16
CA LEU A 31 30.61 -4.22 -12.23
C LEU A 31 30.70 -5.37 -13.26
N ILE A 32 30.73 -6.63 -12.79
CA ILE A 32 30.68 -7.81 -13.68
C ILE A 32 29.43 -7.81 -14.56
N LYS A 33 28.26 -7.49 -13.98
CA LYS A 33 27.01 -7.38 -14.75
C LYS A 33 27.05 -6.28 -15.80
N ASP A 34 27.68 -5.14 -15.50
CA ASP A 34 27.80 -4.03 -16.45
C ASP A 34 28.78 -4.35 -17.58
N VAL A 35 29.89 -5.03 -17.29
CA VAL A 35 30.85 -5.51 -18.31
C VAL A 35 30.19 -6.55 -19.21
N LEU A 36 29.45 -7.51 -18.65
CA LEU A 36 28.71 -8.50 -19.44
C LEU A 36 27.65 -7.84 -20.33
N LEU A 37 26.89 -6.90 -19.77
CA LEU A 37 25.90 -6.13 -20.53
C LEU A 37 26.55 -5.35 -21.68
N TYR A 38 27.66 -4.67 -21.41
CA TYR A 38 28.41 -3.96 -22.44
C TYR A 38 28.91 -4.92 -23.53
N ALA A 39 29.51 -6.05 -23.16
CA ALA A 39 30.01 -7.04 -24.11
C ALA A 39 28.91 -7.54 -25.05
N VAL A 40 27.72 -7.86 -24.50
CA VAL A 40 26.56 -8.28 -25.30
C VAL A 40 26.09 -7.18 -26.25
N LEU A 41 26.01 -5.93 -25.79
CA LEU A 41 25.56 -4.80 -26.63
C LEU A 41 26.60 -4.35 -27.66
N ALA A 42 27.88 -4.50 -27.35
CA ALA A 42 28.99 -4.17 -28.24
C ALA A 42 29.24 -5.24 -29.30
N PHE A 43 28.85 -6.50 -29.04
CA PHE A 43 29.14 -7.63 -29.93
C PHE A 43 28.68 -7.40 -31.38
N PRO A 44 27.43 -6.99 -31.69
CA PRO A 44 27.02 -6.75 -33.08
C PRO A 44 27.88 -5.69 -33.77
N VAL A 45 28.22 -4.61 -33.08
CA VAL A 45 29.05 -3.51 -33.61
C VAL A 45 30.49 -3.98 -33.83
N ALA A 46 31.04 -4.76 -32.91
CA ALA A 46 32.38 -5.33 -33.04
C ALA A 46 32.47 -6.32 -34.21
N THR A 47 31.44 -7.14 -34.43
CA THR A 47 31.42 -8.06 -35.59
C THR A 47 31.42 -7.32 -36.93
N THR A 48 30.73 -6.17 -37.02
CA THR A 48 30.76 -5.35 -38.25
C THR A 48 32.11 -4.67 -38.50
N MET A 49 32.91 -4.49 -37.45
CA MET A 49 34.28 -3.96 -37.54
C MET A 49 35.27 -4.99 -38.08
N ILE A 50 35.03 -6.28 -37.78
CA ILE A 50 35.91 -7.40 -38.18
C ILE A 50 35.56 -7.91 -39.58
N SER A 51 34.33 -7.67 -40.05
CA SER A 51 33.83 -8.13 -41.35
C SER A 51 33.87 -7.00 -42.39
N PRO A 52 34.84 -6.97 -43.32
CA PRO A 52 35.06 -5.87 -44.27
C PRO A 52 34.04 -5.78 -45.43
N LEU A 53 32.97 -6.56 -45.41
CA LEU A 53 32.11 -6.88 -46.55
C LEU A 53 31.18 -5.75 -47.08
N ARG A 54 31.43 -4.44 -46.80
CA ARG A 54 30.60 -3.37 -47.38
C ARG A 54 31.40 -2.12 -47.79
N PRO A 55 31.41 -1.74 -49.09
CA PRO A 55 31.86 -0.42 -49.50
C PRO A 55 30.97 0.66 -48.86
N GLY A 56 31.58 1.67 -48.25
CA GLY A 56 30.88 2.73 -47.49
C GLY A 56 30.87 2.56 -45.96
N GLN A 57 31.69 1.66 -45.40
CA GLN A 57 31.85 1.55 -43.95
C GLN A 57 32.25 2.90 -43.33
N PRO A 58 31.59 3.33 -42.23
CA PRO A 58 32.03 4.48 -41.47
C PRO A 58 33.42 4.21 -40.91
N SER A 59 34.23 5.25 -40.85
CA SER A 59 35.61 5.18 -40.40
C SER A 59 35.71 4.47 -39.05
N TRP A 60 36.67 3.55 -38.92
CA TRP A 60 36.89 2.72 -37.72
C TRP A 60 36.93 3.53 -36.42
N TRP A 61 37.42 4.77 -36.47
CA TRP A 61 37.46 5.69 -35.33
C TRP A 61 36.07 6.10 -34.83
N LEU A 62 35.10 6.24 -35.72
CA LEU A 62 33.73 6.62 -35.38
C LEU A 62 32.99 5.47 -34.70
N GLN A 63 33.24 4.23 -35.14
CA GLN A 63 32.73 3.03 -34.47
C GLN A 63 33.37 2.86 -33.08
N GLY A 64 34.68 3.09 -32.95
CA GLY A 64 35.36 3.10 -31.65
C GLY A 64 34.83 4.18 -30.70
N ALA A 65 34.58 5.39 -31.20
CA ALA A 65 33.94 6.46 -30.44
C ALA A 65 32.51 6.08 -30.00
N GLY A 66 31.74 5.42 -30.87
CA GLY A 66 30.40 4.92 -30.52
C GLY A 66 30.43 3.84 -29.44
N LEU A 67 31.39 2.91 -29.50
CA LEU A 67 31.60 1.88 -28.48
C LEU A 67 31.99 2.47 -27.11
N THR A 68 32.86 3.48 -27.09
CA THR A 68 33.21 4.17 -25.84
C THR A 68 32.03 4.95 -25.25
N ALA A 69 31.22 5.61 -26.09
CA ALA A 69 29.98 6.26 -25.67
C ALA A 69 28.96 5.23 -25.13
N LEU A 70 28.85 4.06 -25.73
CA LEU A 70 28.00 2.96 -25.24
C LEU A 70 28.50 2.43 -23.89
N ALA A 71 29.81 2.27 -23.71
CA ALA A 71 30.39 1.87 -22.42
C ALA A 71 30.05 2.88 -21.32
N ALA A 72 30.17 4.18 -21.62
CA ALA A 72 29.79 5.26 -20.71
C ALA A 72 28.28 5.24 -20.40
N ALA A 73 27.43 4.99 -21.40
CA ALA A 73 25.99 4.85 -21.21
C ALA A 73 25.66 3.67 -20.27
N VAL A 74 26.30 2.52 -20.45
CA VAL A 74 26.13 1.35 -19.56
C VAL A 74 26.61 1.66 -18.14
N ALA A 75 27.77 2.32 -17.98
CA ALA A 75 28.27 2.69 -16.65
C ALA A 75 27.32 3.64 -15.89
N VAL A 76 26.68 4.56 -16.62
CA VAL A 76 25.77 5.56 -16.05
C VAL A 76 24.31 5.08 -16.00
N CYS A 77 23.96 3.94 -16.60
CA CYS A 77 22.56 3.48 -16.72
C CYS A 77 21.85 3.24 -15.37
N ARG A 78 22.61 3.09 -14.29
CA ARG A 78 22.08 2.95 -12.92
C ARG A 78 21.78 4.27 -12.24
N THR A 79 22.60 5.29 -12.48
CA THR A 79 22.48 6.61 -11.82
C THR A 79 21.70 7.61 -12.66
N ARG A 80 21.89 7.61 -13.98
CA ARG A 80 21.15 8.45 -14.94
C ARG A 80 20.64 7.60 -16.12
N PRO A 81 19.59 6.78 -15.92
CA PRO A 81 19.05 5.92 -16.97
C PRO A 81 18.57 6.69 -18.19
N THR A 82 17.99 7.88 -18.00
CA THR A 82 17.53 8.73 -19.11
C THR A 82 18.67 9.20 -20.00
N ALA A 83 19.82 9.56 -19.42
CA ALA A 83 21.00 9.94 -20.18
C ALA A 83 21.51 8.76 -21.02
N ALA A 84 21.59 7.57 -20.43
CA ALA A 84 22.00 6.36 -21.14
C ALA A 84 21.08 6.02 -22.32
N LEU A 85 19.76 6.14 -22.14
CA LEU A 85 18.79 5.95 -23.22
C LEU A 85 18.95 6.99 -24.34
N LEU A 86 19.11 8.28 -23.99
CA LEU A 86 19.35 9.33 -24.98
C LEU A 86 20.65 9.08 -25.75
N THR A 87 21.72 8.65 -25.08
CA THR A 87 22.97 8.25 -25.76
C THR A 87 22.71 7.13 -26.77
N ALA A 88 21.93 6.10 -26.42
CA ALA A 88 21.60 5.01 -27.34
C ALA A 88 20.77 5.47 -28.54
N ILE A 89 19.78 6.36 -28.32
CA ILE A 89 18.98 6.97 -29.39
C ILE A 89 19.88 7.76 -30.34
N THR A 90 20.75 8.62 -29.79
CA THR A 90 21.67 9.43 -30.57
C THR A 90 22.66 8.55 -31.35
N LEU A 91 23.25 7.54 -30.71
CA LEU A 91 24.16 6.60 -31.39
C LEU A 91 23.44 5.87 -32.53
N THR A 92 22.20 5.43 -32.33
CA THR A 92 21.39 4.77 -33.38
C THR A 92 21.08 5.71 -34.54
N ALA A 93 20.79 6.99 -34.24
CA ALA A 93 20.51 8.01 -35.25
C ALA A 93 21.74 8.40 -36.07
N ILE A 94 22.93 8.40 -35.47
CA ILE A 94 24.19 8.63 -36.18
C ILE A 94 24.59 7.36 -36.94
N HIS A 95 24.45 6.19 -36.30
CA HIS A 95 24.88 4.87 -36.79
C HIS A 95 23.83 3.80 -36.45
N GLY A 96 23.10 3.34 -37.46
CA GLY A 96 22.05 2.33 -37.28
C GLY A 96 22.49 1.04 -36.58
N ASN A 97 23.79 0.70 -36.59
CA ASN A 97 24.33 -0.49 -35.92
C ASN A 97 24.15 -0.49 -34.39
N PHE A 98 23.93 0.65 -33.75
CA PHE A 98 23.70 0.72 -32.29
C PHE A 98 22.24 0.43 -31.88
N VAL A 99 21.38 0.08 -32.84
CA VAL A 99 19.95 -0.21 -32.62
C VAL A 99 19.69 -1.25 -31.53
N PHE A 100 20.60 -2.21 -31.33
CA PHE A 100 20.46 -3.28 -30.33
C PHE A 100 20.62 -2.79 -28.87
N ALA A 101 21.34 -1.69 -28.64
CA ALA A 101 21.46 -1.09 -27.31
C ALA A 101 20.17 -0.41 -26.86
N MET A 102 19.39 0.04 -27.83
CA MET A 102 18.19 0.84 -27.66
C MET A 102 17.08 0.11 -26.84
N PRO A 103 16.63 -1.11 -27.19
CA PRO A 103 15.59 -1.82 -26.41
C PRO A 103 16.03 -2.17 -24.99
N VAL A 104 17.30 -2.55 -24.81
CA VAL A 104 17.81 -2.92 -23.49
C VAL A 104 17.89 -1.71 -22.56
N LEU A 105 18.49 -0.61 -23.01
CA LEU A 105 18.58 0.61 -22.21
C LEU A 105 17.21 1.26 -22.00
N SER A 106 16.31 1.11 -22.96
CA SER A 106 14.93 1.58 -22.84
C SER A 106 14.15 0.80 -21.76
N TYR A 107 14.23 -0.54 -21.79
CA TYR A 107 13.65 -1.41 -20.77
C TYR A 107 14.21 -1.11 -19.36
N LEU A 108 15.54 -1.00 -19.24
CA LEU A 108 16.19 -0.65 -17.98
C LEU A 108 15.79 0.73 -17.47
N THR A 109 15.56 1.70 -18.37
CA THR A 109 15.04 3.02 -18.01
C THR A 109 13.63 2.91 -17.46
N GLY A 110 12.76 2.10 -18.09
CA GLY A 110 11.40 1.83 -17.61
C GLY A 110 11.40 1.24 -16.20
N LEU A 111 12.29 0.29 -15.94
CA LEU A 111 12.46 -0.32 -14.61
C LEU A 111 12.93 0.67 -13.55
N ARG A 112 13.81 1.63 -13.89
CA ARG A 112 14.49 2.49 -12.90
C ARG A 112 13.83 3.86 -12.67
N THR A 113 13.03 4.38 -13.62
CA THR A 113 12.50 5.76 -13.56
C THR A 113 11.10 5.88 -12.97
N ARG A 114 10.97 6.46 -11.76
CA ARG A 114 9.65 6.66 -11.11
C ARG A 114 8.72 7.57 -11.93
N ARG A 115 9.24 8.71 -12.41
CA ARG A 115 8.48 9.69 -13.21
C ARG A 115 8.59 9.37 -14.69
N ALA A 116 7.44 9.21 -15.37
CA ALA A 116 7.41 8.96 -16.81
C ALA A 116 7.57 10.22 -17.67
N GLN A 117 7.17 11.40 -17.16
CA GLN A 117 7.14 12.64 -17.94
C GLN A 117 8.48 12.99 -18.61
N PRO A 118 9.64 12.97 -17.93
CA PRO A 118 10.90 13.35 -18.58
C PRO A 118 11.32 12.38 -19.69
N VAL A 119 11.00 11.09 -19.55
CA VAL A 119 11.31 10.07 -20.56
C VAL A 119 10.39 10.22 -21.76
N LEU A 120 9.10 10.49 -21.52
CA LEU A 120 8.13 10.75 -22.58
C LEU A 120 8.51 12.00 -23.37
N TRP A 121 8.89 13.09 -22.70
CA TRP A 121 9.42 14.28 -23.36
C TRP A 121 10.69 13.98 -24.17
N GLY A 122 11.57 13.12 -23.67
CA GLY A 122 12.75 12.66 -24.41
C GLY A 122 12.39 11.90 -25.69
N PHE A 123 11.45 10.96 -25.62
CA PHE A 123 10.96 10.25 -26.81
C PHE A 123 10.25 11.18 -27.80
N THR A 124 9.40 12.09 -27.31
CA THR A 124 8.71 13.08 -28.16
C THR A 124 9.73 13.99 -28.86
N ALA A 125 10.72 14.51 -28.13
CA ALA A 125 11.76 15.35 -28.71
C ALA A 125 12.64 14.60 -29.73
N ALA A 126 12.96 13.32 -29.46
CA ALA A 126 13.70 12.49 -30.41
C ALA A 126 12.89 12.23 -31.69
N LEU A 127 11.58 11.96 -31.56
CA LEU A 127 10.68 11.74 -32.68
C LEU A 127 10.52 13.01 -33.53
N THR A 128 10.15 14.14 -32.90
CA THR A 128 9.91 15.41 -33.61
C THR A 128 11.19 15.98 -34.20
N GLY A 129 12.30 15.96 -33.44
CA GLY A 129 13.60 16.40 -33.92
C GLY A 129 14.12 15.53 -35.07
N GLY A 130 13.95 14.21 -34.99
CA GLY A 130 14.34 13.29 -36.06
C GLY A 130 13.55 13.49 -37.35
N VAL A 131 12.22 13.67 -37.25
CA VAL A 131 11.37 13.95 -38.40
C VAL A 131 11.70 15.31 -39.01
N LEU A 132 11.83 16.36 -38.21
CA LEU A 132 12.14 17.71 -38.70
C LEU A 132 13.51 17.76 -39.39
N LEU A 133 14.52 17.10 -38.81
CA LEU A 133 15.85 16.98 -39.42
C LEU A 133 15.80 16.21 -40.75
N SER A 134 14.99 15.16 -40.82
CA SER A 134 14.84 14.35 -42.03
C SER A 134 14.20 15.15 -43.16
N ILE A 135 13.15 15.92 -42.85
CA ILE A 135 12.50 16.84 -43.80
C ILE A 135 13.48 17.93 -44.24
N ALA A 136 14.23 18.54 -43.31
CA ALA A 136 15.21 19.58 -43.61
C ALA A 136 16.35 19.08 -44.52
N ARG A 137 16.71 17.80 -44.42
CA ARG A 137 17.69 17.15 -45.31
C ARG A 137 17.11 16.62 -46.61
N GLY A 138 15.80 16.80 -46.86
CA GLY A 138 15.13 16.30 -48.06
C GLY A 138 15.11 14.77 -48.16
N LEU A 139 15.20 14.06 -47.03
CA LEU A 139 15.17 12.60 -47.02
C LEU A 139 13.77 12.10 -47.42
N ALA A 140 13.74 11.08 -48.26
CA ALA A 140 12.50 10.43 -48.68
C ALA A 140 11.73 9.84 -47.48
N VAL A 141 10.40 9.86 -47.56
CA VAL A 141 9.50 9.30 -46.53
C VAL A 141 9.83 7.85 -46.21
N THR A 142 10.23 7.07 -47.21
CA THR A 142 10.62 5.67 -47.06
C THR A 142 11.89 5.44 -46.26
N THR A 143 12.73 6.46 -46.07
CA THR A 143 13.95 6.36 -45.27
C THR A 143 13.71 6.72 -43.81
N TRP A 144 13.06 7.86 -43.56
CA TRP A 144 12.91 8.35 -42.19
C TRP A 144 11.71 7.75 -41.46
N PHE A 145 10.64 7.34 -42.15
CA PHE A 145 9.48 6.76 -41.49
C PHE A 145 9.76 5.39 -40.85
N PRO A 146 10.42 4.42 -41.50
CA PRO A 146 10.80 3.18 -40.83
C PRO A 146 11.63 3.43 -39.56
N SER A 147 12.47 4.46 -39.58
CA SER A 147 13.28 4.86 -38.41
C SER A 147 12.41 5.32 -37.23
N THR A 148 11.29 6.02 -37.48
CA THR A 148 10.34 6.38 -36.42
C THR A 148 9.59 5.17 -35.89
N VAL A 149 9.20 4.22 -36.76
CA VAL A 149 8.60 2.94 -36.35
C VAL A 149 9.57 2.14 -35.47
N TRP A 150 10.84 2.03 -35.86
CA TRP A 150 11.87 1.37 -35.07
C TRP A 150 12.09 2.04 -33.71
N LEU A 151 12.07 3.39 -33.66
CA LEU A 151 12.17 4.13 -32.40
C LEU A 151 11.02 3.79 -31.44
N VAL A 152 9.80 3.65 -31.95
CA VAL A 152 8.65 3.29 -31.10
C VAL A 152 8.70 1.82 -30.70
N LEU A 153 8.99 0.92 -31.65
CA LEU A 153 9.03 -0.53 -31.43
C LEU A 153 10.16 -0.94 -30.48
N LEU A 154 11.36 -0.38 -30.66
CA LEU A 154 12.55 -0.72 -29.87
C LEU A 154 12.83 0.27 -28.74
N GLY A 155 12.22 1.45 -28.76
CA GLY A 155 12.31 2.41 -27.67
C GLY A 155 11.11 2.35 -26.77
N VAL A 156 10.00 2.92 -27.25
CA VAL A 156 8.82 3.17 -26.42
C VAL A 156 8.23 1.89 -25.83
N LEU A 157 8.11 0.82 -26.64
CA LEU A 157 7.52 -0.44 -26.16
C LEU A 157 8.36 -1.12 -25.06
N PRO A 158 9.68 -1.37 -25.21
CA PRO A 158 10.50 -1.91 -24.13
C PRO A 158 10.49 -1.04 -22.87
N TRP A 159 10.45 0.30 -23.01
CA TRP A 159 10.29 1.19 -21.86
C TRP A 159 8.95 1.00 -21.14
N LEU A 160 7.85 0.88 -21.89
CA LEU A 160 6.53 0.56 -21.34
C LEU A 160 6.52 -0.79 -20.62
N VAL A 161 7.14 -1.82 -21.21
CA VAL A 161 7.28 -3.15 -20.58
C VAL A 161 8.08 -3.06 -19.27
N GLY A 162 9.21 -2.35 -19.27
CA GLY A 162 10.02 -2.15 -18.06
C GLY A 162 9.25 -1.42 -16.96
N ARG A 163 8.46 -0.41 -17.34
CA ARG A 163 7.60 0.32 -16.39
C ARG A 163 6.46 -0.56 -15.88
N TYR A 164 5.82 -1.33 -16.75
CA TYR A 164 4.79 -2.30 -16.37
C TYR A 164 5.34 -3.31 -15.36
N TRP A 165 6.52 -3.87 -15.62
CA TRP A 165 7.15 -4.83 -14.73
C TRP A 165 7.46 -4.20 -13.37
N ARG A 166 7.95 -2.96 -13.32
CA ARG A 166 8.14 -2.26 -12.03
C ARG A 166 6.81 -2.12 -11.30
N GLN A 167 5.77 -1.61 -11.96
CA GLN A 167 4.47 -1.39 -11.32
C GLN A 167 3.86 -2.71 -10.83
N HIS A 168 4.03 -3.79 -11.58
CA HIS A 168 3.60 -5.12 -11.19
C HIS A 168 4.36 -5.60 -9.94
N GLN A 169 5.69 -5.43 -9.90
CA GLN A 169 6.50 -5.77 -8.73
C GLN A 169 6.14 -4.95 -7.49
N GLU A 170 5.89 -3.65 -7.64
CA GLU A 170 5.41 -2.78 -6.56
C GLU A 170 4.05 -3.24 -6.03
N LEU A 171 3.12 -3.62 -6.93
CA LEU A 171 1.80 -4.14 -6.57
C LEU A 171 1.90 -5.49 -5.85
N LEU A 172 2.74 -6.40 -6.32
CA LEU A 172 2.98 -7.70 -5.67
C LEU A 172 3.55 -7.50 -4.26
N ARG A 173 4.56 -6.64 -4.09
CA ARG A 173 5.14 -6.33 -2.77
C ARG A 173 4.11 -5.77 -1.81
N ALA A 174 3.32 -4.79 -2.26
CA ALA A 174 2.23 -4.24 -1.46
C ALA A 174 1.17 -5.29 -1.10
N GLY A 175 0.94 -6.27 -1.99
CA GLY A 175 0.08 -7.43 -1.73
C GLY A 175 0.61 -8.32 -0.61
N TRP A 176 1.90 -8.69 -0.67
CA TRP A 176 2.56 -9.51 0.36
C TRP A 176 2.59 -8.81 1.72
N GLU A 177 2.97 -7.53 1.77
CA GLU A 177 2.96 -6.73 3.01
C GLU A 177 1.55 -6.62 3.62
N ARG A 178 0.50 -6.68 2.80
CA ARG A 178 -0.89 -6.67 3.28
C ARG A 178 -1.32 -8.04 3.78
N ALA A 179 -0.91 -9.12 3.12
CA ALA A 179 -1.16 -10.48 3.58
C ALA A 179 -0.51 -10.74 4.94
N GLU A 180 0.75 -10.36 5.11
CA GLU A 180 1.47 -10.48 6.38
C GLU A 180 0.79 -9.69 7.51
N ARG A 181 0.32 -8.48 7.23
CA ARG A 181 -0.47 -7.68 8.19
C ARG A 181 -1.78 -8.35 8.58
N LEU A 182 -2.51 -8.93 7.62
CA LEU A 182 -3.76 -9.64 7.89
C LEU A 182 -3.54 -10.91 8.71
N GLU A 183 -2.50 -11.70 8.41
CA GLU A 183 -2.14 -12.87 9.21
C GLU A 183 -1.80 -12.47 10.65
N HIS A 184 -1.01 -11.40 10.83
CA HIS A 184 -0.67 -10.92 12.16
C HIS A 184 -1.91 -10.45 12.95
N GLN A 185 -2.83 -9.73 12.28
CA GLN A 185 -4.10 -9.32 12.89
C GLN A 185 -4.98 -10.51 13.29
N GLN A 186 -5.08 -11.53 12.43
CA GLN A 186 -5.84 -12.75 12.75
C GLN A 186 -5.26 -13.49 13.96
N ARG A 187 -3.93 -13.60 14.06
CA ARG A 187 -3.28 -14.20 15.24
C ARG A 187 -3.61 -13.46 16.52
N ILE A 188 -3.56 -12.12 16.50
CA ILE A 188 -3.91 -11.29 17.66
C ILE A 188 -5.39 -11.46 18.03
N ILE A 189 -6.29 -11.51 17.04
CA ILE A 189 -7.73 -11.71 17.30
C ILE A 189 -7.97 -13.09 17.92
N ALA A 190 -7.40 -14.15 17.34
CA ALA A 190 -7.55 -15.52 17.85
C ALA A 190 -6.98 -15.66 19.27
N GLU A 191 -5.84 -15.03 19.56
CA GLU A 191 -5.26 -15.02 20.91
C GLU A 191 -6.15 -14.28 21.90
N ARG A 192 -6.70 -13.12 21.51
CA ARG A 192 -7.65 -12.37 22.35
C ARG A 192 -8.94 -13.14 22.59
N GLU A 193 -9.48 -13.80 21.58
CA GLU A 193 -10.67 -14.64 21.74
C GLU A 193 -10.39 -15.81 22.69
N ARG A 194 -9.23 -16.47 22.56
CA ARG A 194 -8.81 -17.54 23.48
C ARG A 194 -8.66 -17.04 24.92
N LEU A 195 -8.10 -15.85 25.13
CA LEU A 195 -7.98 -15.25 26.46
C LEU A 195 -9.34 -14.87 27.05
N ARG A 196 -10.25 -14.29 26.25
CA ARG A 196 -11.62 -13.98 26.68
C ARG A 196 -12.39 -15.23 27.08
N GLU A 197 -12.26 -16.30 26.30
CA GLU A 197 -12.91 -17.58 26.59
C GLU A 197 -12.40 -18.17 27.90
N ARG A 198 -11.08 -18.16 28.13
CA ARG A 198 -10.50 -18.61 29.40
C ARG A 198 -10.97 -17.79 30.59
N ALA A 199 -11.06 -16.47 30.45
CA ALA A 199 -11.57 -15.58 31.50
C ALA A 199 -13.05 -15.85 31.79
N ARG A 200 -13.87 -16.09 30.75
CA ARG A 200 -15.27 -16.47 30.90
C ARG A 200 -15.41 -17.79 31.66
N ILE A 201 -14.66 -18.83 31.26
CA ILE A 201 -14.69 -20.13 31.96
C ILE A 201 -14.28 -19.97 33.42
N ALA A 202 -13.23 -19.20 33.72
CA ALA A 202 -12.82 -18.94 35.09
C ALA A 202 -13.91 -18.25 35.92
N GLN A 203 -14.62 -17.27 35.33
CA GLN A 203 -15.73 -16.59 35.97
C GLN A 203 -16.92 -17.54 36.22
N ASP A 204 -17.35 -18.30 35.21
CA ASP A 204 -18.45 -19.26 35.36
C ASP A 204 -18.13 -20.35 36.41
N MET A 205 -16.87 -20.79 36.48
CA MET A 205 -16.39 -21.71 37.53
C MET A 205 -16.41 -21.05 38.91
N HIS A 206 -16.05 -19.76 39.03
CA HIS A 206 -16.14 -19.02 40.29
C HIS A 206 -17.59 -18.90 40.78
N ASP A 207 -18.50 -18.51 39.89
CA ASP A 207 -19.88 -18.24 40.25
C ASP A 207 -20.62 -19.52 40.66
N SER A 208 -20.34 -20.65 39.98
CA SER A 208 -20.91 -21.95 40.33
C SER A 208 -20.27 -22.57 41.59
N LEU A 209 -18.95 -22.75 41.61
CA LEU A 209 -18.25 -23.39 42.74
C LEU A 209 -18.26 -22.51 44.00
N GLY A 210 -18.09 -21.20 43.85
CA GLY A 210 -18.14 -20.25 44.95
C GLY A 210 -19.51 -20.22 45.62
N HIS A 211 -20.60 -20.27 44.84
CA HIS A 211 -21.95 -20.34 45.39
C HIS A 211 -22.21 -21.66 46.15
N GLU A 212 -21.79 -22.80 45.59
CA GLU A 212 -21.93 -24.10 46.24
C GLU A 212 -21.14 -24.18 47.56
N LEU A 213 -19.88 -23.72 47.56
CA LEU A 213 -19.04 -23.69 48.76
C LEU A 213 -19.59 -22.73 49.82
N ALA A 214 -20.11 -21.57 49.42
CA ALA A 214 -20.76 -20.64 50.34
C ALA A 214 -22.03 -21.25 50.96
N LEU A 215 -22.84 -21.96 50.18
CA LEU A 215 -24.03 -22.66 50.69
C LEU A 215 -23.65 -23.79 51.66
N ILE A 216 -22.57 -24.54 51.39
CA ILE A 216 -22.02 -25.54 52.31
C ILE A 216 -21.58 -24.89 53.62
N ALA A 217 -20.86 -23.76 53.57
CA ALA A 217 -20.43 -23.03 54.75
C ALA A 217 -21.63 -22.53 55.59
N VAL A 218 -22.68 -22.01 54.95
CA VAL A 218 -23.92 -21.57 55.63
C VAL A 218 -24.63 -22.76 56.30
N ARG A 219 -24.77 -23.89 55.60
CA ARG A 219 -25.40 -25.11 56.15
C ARG A 219 -24.60 -25.69 57.31
N ALA A 220 -23.28 -25.75 57.20
CA ALA A 220 -22.38 -26.18 58.27
C ALA A 220 -22.47 -25.24 59.49
N GLY A 221 -22.55 -23.92 59.25
CA GLY A 221 -22.80 -22.94 60.30
C GLY A 221 -24.13 -23.17 61.02
N ALA A 222 -25.22 -23.40 60.28
CA ALA A 222 -26.53 -23.69 60.88
C ALA A 222 -26.54 -24.98 61.73
N LEU A 223 -25.84 -26.03 61.28
CA LEU A 223 -25.63 -27.27 62.04
C LEU A 223 -24.85 -27.01 63.35
N GLN A 224 -23.84 -26.15 63.32
CA GLN A 224 -23.02 -25.84 64.49
C GLN A 224 -23.80 -25.17 65.63
N VAL A 225 -24.81 -24.35 65.30
CA VAL A 225 -25.66 -23.64 66.29
C VAL A 225 -26.94 -24.40 66.65
N ALA A 226 -27.18 -25.58 66.07
CA ALA A 226 -28.39 -26.35 66.29
C ALA A 226 -28.47 -26.88 67.74
N PRO A 227 -29.59 -26.65 68.47
CA PRO A 227 -29.75 -27.12 69.83
C PRO A 227 -29.89 -28.66 69.88
N GLY A 228 -29.25 -29.30 70.86
CA GLY A 228 -29.31 -30.76 71.06
C GLY A 228 -28.22 -31.57 70.33
N LEU A 229 -27.34 -30.91 69.57
CA LEU A 229 -26.19 -31.59 68.95
C LEU A 229 -25.11 -31.92 69.99
N ASP A 230 -24.47 -33.09 69.88
CA ASP A 230 -23.34 -33.46 70.73
C ASP A 230 -22.08 -32.65 70.39
N ALA A 231 -21.17 -32.47 71.36
CA ALA A 231 -19.96 -31.65 71.21
C ALA A 231 -19.10 -32.09 70.03
N ARG A 232 -18.94 -33.41 69.83
CA ARG A 232 -18.16 -33.98 68.72
C ARG A 232 -18.73 -33.63 67.35
N HIS A 233 -20.05 -33.57 67.21
CA HIS A 233 -20.71 -33.21 65.96
C HIS A 233 -20.68 -31.70 65.68
N ARG A 234 -20.67 -30.86 66.73
CA ARG A 234 -20.45 -29.41 66.60
C ARG A 234 -19.04 -29.09 66.10
N ASP A 235 -18.03 -29.78 66.62
CA ASP A 235 -16.64 -29.59 66.18
C ASP A 235 -16.45 -30.00 64.72
N ALA A 236 -17.07 -31.12 64.29
CA ALA A 236 -17.06 -31.53 62.89
C ALA A 236 -17.77 -30.53 61.95
N ALA A 237 -18.87 -29.91 62.40
CA ALA A 237 -19.54 -28.84 61.64
C ALA A 237 -18.69 -27.56 61.56
N ALA A 238 -17.93 -27.24 62.62
CA ALA A 238 -16.98 -26.14 62.64
C ALA A 238 -15.82 -26.36 61.65
N GLU A 239 -15.27 -27.57 61.61
CA GLU A 239 -14.25 -27.97 60.63
C GLU A 239 -14.78 -27.89 59.19
N LEU A 240 -15.99 -28.38 58.92
CA LEU A 240 -16.62 -28.27 57.60
C LEU A 240 -16.81 -26.81 57.15
N ARG A 241 -17.26 -25.94 58.05
CA ARG A 241 -17.41 -24.50 57.76
C ARG A 241 -16.07 -23.85 57.44
N THR A 242 -15.05 -24.17 58.23
CA THR A 242 -13.70 -23.63 58.05
C THR A 242 -13.06 -24.14 56.76
N GLY A 243 -13.21 -25.44 56.46
CA GLY A 243 -12.73 -26.04 55.22
C GLY A 243 -13.41 -25.47 53.96
N ALA A 244 -14.72 -25.18 54.01
CA ALA A 244 -15.44 -24.53 52.92
C ALA A 244 -14.98 -23.07 52.71
N ALA A 245 -14.70 -22.33 53.79
CA ALA A 245 -14.15 -20.98 53.71
C ALA A 245 -12.73 -20.98 53.12
N ASP A 246 -11.85 -21.87 53.59
CA ASP A 246 -10.47 -21.99 53.10
C ASP A 246 -10.43 -22.42 51.62
N ALA A 247 -11.32 -23.32 51.20
CA ALA A 247 -11.47 -23.71 49.80
C ALA A 247 -11.91 -22.54 48.90
N THR A 248 -12.78 -21.66 49.41
CA THR A 248 -13.24 -20.48 48.68
C THR A 248 -12.12 -19.45 48.51
N ASP A 249 -11.31 -19.25 49.54
CA ASP A 249 -10.19 -18.31 49.48
C ASP A 249 -9.07 -18.82 48.56
N ARG A 250 -8.77 -20.13 48.57
CA ARG A 250 -7.85 -20.74 47.59
C ARG A 250 -8.35 -20.64 46.16
N LEU A 251 -9.66 -20.77 45.93
CA LEU A 251 -10.25 -20.59 44.60
C LEU A 251 -10.09 -19.13 44.12
N ARG A 252 -10.26 -18.14 45.01
CA ARG A 252 -10.01 -16.72 44.70
C ARG A 252 -8.55 -16.45 44.35
N GLU A 253 -7.61 -17.05 45.08
CA GLU A 253 -6.18 -16.92 44.81
C GLU A 253 -5.80 -17.46 43.42
N ILE A 254 -6.25 -18.68 43.09
CA ILE A 254 -5.97 -19.31 41.79
C ILE A 254 -6.55 -18.49 40.63
N ILE A 255 -7.78 -17.96 40.79
CA ILE A 255 -8.42 -17.13 39.76
C ILE A 255 -7.78 -15.74 39.67
N GLY A 256 -7.32 -15.17 40.79
CA GLY A 256 -6.58 -13.92 40.82
C GLY A 256 -5.32 -13.96 39.95
N VAL A 257 -4.56 -15.06 40.06
CA VAL A 257 -3.36 -15.31 39.23
C VAL A 257 -3.70 -15.45 37.74
N LEU A 258 -4.79 -16.14 37.41
CA LEU A 258 -5.25 -16.28 36.01
C LEU A 258 -5.76 -14.97 35.39
N ARG A 259 -6.26 -14.02 36.19
CA ARG A 259 -6.70 -12.69 35.73
C ARG A 259 -5.52 -11.76 35.44
N GLU A 260 -4.45 -11.82 36.24
CA GLU A 260 -3.26 -10.97 36.03
C GLU A 260 -2.51 -11.30 34.72
N ASP A 261 -2.45 -12.57 34.32
CA ASP A 261 -1.79 -13.02 33.07
C ASP A 261 -2.54 -12.65 31.77
N THR A 262 -3.83 -12.31 31.85
CA THR A 262 -4.65 -12.00 30.65
C THR A 262 -4.50 -10.57 30.14
N GLY A 263 -3.63 -9.74 30.74
CA GLY A 263 -3.37 -8.36 30.31
C GLY A 263 -4.58 -7.41 30.45
N THR A 264 -5.74 -7.92 30.82
CA THR A 264 -6.76 -7.20 31.57
C THR A 264 -6.24 -7.02 33.00
N GLY A 265 -5.26 -6.13 33.17
CA GLY A 265 -5.02 -5.54 34.48
C GLY A 265 -6.36 -5.06 35.06
N PRO A 266 -6.55 -5.13 36.39
CA PRO A 266 -7.86 -5.02 37.02
C PRO A 266 -8.59 -3.79 36.46
N ARG A 267 -9.67 -4.02 35.71
CA ARG A 267 -10.68 -2.97 35.53
C ARG A 267 -11.14 -2.62 36.94
N PRO A 268 -10.96 -1.40 37.43
CA PRO A 268 -11.35 -1.06 38.79
C PRO A 268 -12.88 -1.04 38.82
N GLY A 269 -13.51 -2.12 39.25
CA GLY A 269 -14.98 -2.16 39.34
C GLY A 269 -15.65 -3.52 39.45
N GLU A 270 -15.03 -4.61 39.01
CA GLU A 270 -15.70 -5.93 39.01
C GLU A 270 -15.13 -6.85 40.09
N ASP A 271 -15.83 -6.87 41.24
CA ASP A 271 -15.91 -8.04 42.11
C ASP A 271 -17.35 -8.15 42.68
N PRO A 272 -17.79 -9.37 43.02
CA PRO A 272 -19.16 -9.84 42.79
C PRO A 272 -20.06 -9.60 43.99
N ALA A 273 -21.15 -8.88 43.76
CA ALA A 273 -22.42 -9.07 44.43
C ALA A 273 -23.45 -8.32 43.59
N ALA A 274 -24.23 -9.05 42.81
CA ALA A 274 -25.57 -8.57 42.53
C ALA A 274 -26.49 -9.15 43.61
N PRO A 275 -26.87 -8.41 44.66
CA PRO A 275 -28.20 -8.57 45.20
C PRO A 275 -29.16 -7.81 44.29
N ALA A 276 -30.17 -8.52 43.81
CA ALA A 276 -31.35 -7.88 43.28
C ALA A 276 -31.89 -6.86 44.31
N ARG A 277 -31.94 -5.58 43.90
CA ARG A 277 -32.80 -4.52 44.48
C ARG A 277 -32.73 -4.30 46.00
N GLU A 278 -31.56 -4.45 46.61
CA GLU A 278 -31.41 -4.02 48.00
C GLU A 278 -31.33 -2.49 48.09
N THR A 279 -32.12 -1.89 48.98
CA THR A 279 -32.16 -0.44 49.19
C THR A 279 -31.23 0.00 50.33
N ILE A 280 -30.86 1.28 50.37
CA ILE A 280 -30.04 1.85 51.46
C ILE A 280 -30.65 1.60 52.86
N PRO A 281 -31.97 1.74 53.06
CA PRO A 281 -32.62 1.33 54.31
C PRO A 281 -32.37 -0.13 54.68
N ASP A 282 -32.50 -1.06 53.74
CA ASP A 282 -32.26 -2.50 53.98
C ASP A 282 -30.81 -2.75 54.43
N LEU A 283 -29.85 -2.06 53.80
CA LEU A 283 -28.44 -2.13 54.14
C LEU A 283 -28.17 -1.65 55.57
N VAL A 284 -28.79 -0.55 55.99
CA VAL A 284 -28.67 -0.01 57.35
C VAL A 284 -29.30 -0.95 58.38
N ASP A 285 -30.46 -1.52 58.08
CA ASP A 285 -31.14 -2.45 58.99
C ASP A 285 -30.35 -3.74 59.18
N ARG A 286 -29.69 -4.25 58.13
CA ARG A 286 -28.77 -5.40 58.27
C ARG A 286 -27.52 -5.05 59.07
N ALA A 287 -26.97 -3.85 58.91
CA ALA A 287 -25.84 -3.40 59.70
C ALA A 287 -26.20 -3.35 61.20
N ARG A 288 -27.41 -2.86 61.53
CA ARG A 288 -27.95 -2.90 62.91
C ARG A 288 -28.13 -4.32 63.43
N ALA A 289 -28.72 -5.21 62.63
CA ALA A 289 -28.89 -6.62 63.00
C ALA A 289 -27.55 -7.33 63.23
N SER A 290 -26.47 -6.83 62.61
CA SER A 290 -25.10 -7.32 62.79
C SER A 290 -24.36 -6.65 63.96
N GLY A 291 -25.03 -5.80 64.74
CA GLY A 291 -24.48 -5.15 65.94
C GLY A 291 -23.75 -3.82 65.68
N VAL A 292 -23.81 -3.24 64.48
CA VAL A 292 -23.25 -1.90 64.20
C VAL A 292 -24.28 -0.83 64.58
N PRO A 293 -23.98 0.10 65.50
CA PRO A 293 -24.90 1.17 65.88
C PRO A 293 -25.03 2.22 64.76
N VAL A 294 -25.93 2.00 63.80
CA VAL A 294 -26.15 2.89 62.64
C VAL A 294 -27.50 3.61 62.70
N HIS A 295 -27.51 4.93 62.47
CA HIS A 295 -28.71 5.75 62.32
C HIS A 295 -28.82 6.26 60.89
N LEU A 296 -30.04 6.23 60.33
CA LEU A 296 -30.35 6.77 59.00
C LEU A 296 -31.25 7.99 59.18
N THR A 297 -30.86 9.11 58.59
CA THR A 297 -31.62 10.37 58.57
C THR A 297 -31.87 10.78 57.12
N GLY A 298 -33.10 11.21 56.82
CA GLY A 298 -33.55 11.51 55.45
C GLY A 298 -34.14 10.29 54.72
N THR A 299 -34.80 10.56 53.60
CA THR A 299 -35.47 9.55 52.77
C THR A 299 -34.73 9.42 51.44
N PRO A 300 -34.40 8.20 50.96
CA PRO A 300 -33.76 8.04 49.66
C PRO A 300 -34.69 8.56 48.55
N PRO A 301 -34.25 9.52 47.70
CA PRO A 301 -35.04 9.98 46.57
C PRO A 301 -35.14 8.89 45.48
N ASP A 302 -36.12 9.01 44.58
CA ASP A 302 -36.18 8.18 43.38
C ASP A 302 -35.06 8.61 42.42
N LEU A 303 -34.12 7.70 42.14
CA LEU A 303 -32.88 7.98 41.41
C LEU A 303 -32.77 7.07 40.19
N PRO A 304 -32.11 7.52 39.10
CA PRO A 304 -31.73 6.64 38.02
C PRO A 304 -30.82 5.49 38.52
N PRO A 305 -30.75 4.35 37.80
CA PRO A 305 -30.09 3.14 38.28
C PRO A 305 -28.62 3.34 38.67
N MET A 306 -27.88 4.17 37.94
CA MET A 306 -26.44 4.34 38.13
C MET A 306 -26.09 5.19 39.37
N PRO A 307 -26.72 6.37 39.61
CA PRO A 307 -26.62 7.09 40.87
C PRO A 307 -27.10 6.27 42.08
N ALA A 308 -28.20 5.51 41.96
CA ALA A 308 -28.72 4.68 43.05
C ALA A 308 -27.72 3.59 43.50
N LEU A 309 -27.12 2.88 42.54
CA LEU A 309 -26.08 1.88 42.83
C LEU A 309 -24.82 2.50 43.45
N THR A 310 -24.45 3.70 43.00
CA THR A 310 -23.26 4.40 43.52
C THR A 310 -23.50 4.91 44.94
N ALA A 311 -24.67 5.48 45.23
CA ALA A 311 -25.07 5.87 46.58
C ALA A 311 -25.08 4.67 47.55
N HIS A 312 -25.70 3.56 47.14
CA HIS A 312 -25.70 2.32 47.92
C HIS A 312 -24.28 1.85 48.23
N ARG A 313 -23.38 1.89 47.23
CA ARG A 313 -21.99 1.44 47.41
C ARG A 313 -21.19 2.37 48.34
N VAL A 314 -21.40 3.68 48.27
CA VAL A 314 -20.78 4.65 49.19
C VAL A 314 -21.18 4.34 50.62
N VAL A 315 -22.48 4.14 50.89
CA VAL A 315 -22.97 3.79 52.24
C VAL A 315 -22.41 2.45 52.71
N GLN A 316 -22.40 1.43 51.85
CA GLN A 316 -21.90 0.10 52.19
C GLN A 316 -20.43 0.12 52.59
N GLU A 317 -19.59 0.74 51.77
CA GLU A 317 -18.15 0.84 52.03
C GLU A 317 -17.88 1.71 53.27
N ALA A 318 -18.65 2.78 53.48
CA ALA A 318 -18.51 3.63 54.66
C ALA A 318 -18.86 2.90 55.96
N ILE A 319 -19.97 2.15 56.02
CA ILE A 319 -20.35 1.33 57.18
C ILE A 319 -19.30 0.24 57.43
N THR A 320 -18.81 -0.39 56.36
CA THR A 320 -17.76 -1.42 56.46
C THR A 320 -16.46 -0.83 57.01
N ASN A 321 -16.08 0.36 56.54
CA ASN A 321 -14.91 1.08 57.04
C ASN A 321 -15.07 1.50 58.50
N ALA A 322 -16.24 2.00 58.91
CA ALA A 322 -16.51 2.33 60.30
C ALA A 322 -16.43 1.08 61.20
N ALA A 323 -17.03 -0.04 60.79
CA ALA A 323 -16.97 -1.30 61.54
C ALA A 323 -15.52 -1.84 61.66
N LYS A 324 -14.68 -1.60 60.65
CA LYS A 324 -13.29 -2.05 60.62
C LYS A 324 -12.33 -1.13 61.38
N HIS A 325 -12.52 0.19 61.27
CA HIS A 325 -11.57 1.19 61.76
C HIS A 325 -11.99 1.86 63.08
N ALA A 326 -13.29 1.86 63.41
CA ALA A 326 -13.84 2.41 64.64
C ALA A 326 -14.92 1.48 65.23
N PRO A 327 -14.58 0.23 65.61
CA PRO A 327 -15.55 -0.74 66.11
C PRO A 327 -16.27 -0.20 67.35
N GLY A 328 -17.61 -0.27 67.35
CA GLY A 328 -18.46 0.21 68.44
C GLY A 328 -18.80 1.71 68.40
N ALA A 329 -18.23 2.49 67.47
CA ALA A 329 -18.64 3.88 67.24
C ALA A 329 -20.01 3.95 66.56
N ALA A 330 -20.85 4.90 66.98
CA ALA A 330 -22.12 5.18 66.31
C ALA A 330 -21.86 5.77 64.92
N VAL A 331 -22.61 5.31 63.92
CA VAL A 331 -22.53 5.75 62.52
C VAL A 331 -23.84 6.45 62.15
N THR A 332 -23.77 7.67 61.64
CA THR A 332 -24.92 8.40 61.11
C THR A 332 -24.82 8.50 59.60
N VAL A 333 -25.81 7.97 58.90
CA VAL A 333 -26.00 8.09 57.45
C VAL A 333 -27.09 9.14 57.21
N THR A 334 -26.73 10.23 56.53
CA THR A 334 -27.64 11.32 56.18
C THR A 334 -27.80 11.37 54.67
N LEU A 335 -29.05 11.26 54.19
CA LEU A 335 -29.42 11.43 52.79
C LEU A 335 -30.15 12.76 52.63
N THR A 336 -29.48 13.73 51.99
CA THR A 336 -30.09 15.02 51.66
C THR A 336 -30.50 14.99 50.19
N GLY A 337 -31.81 14.95 49.95
CA GLY A 337 -32.37 14.87 48.59
C GLY A 337 -31.95 16.06 47.71
N PRO A 338 -32.12 15.94 46.38
CA PRO A 338 -31.74 17.00 45.47
C PRO A 338 -32.53 18.27 45.80
N ALA A 339 -31.81 19.35 46.15
CA ALA A 339 -32.34 20.69 46.08
C ALA A 339 -32.43 21.10 44.59
N ASP A 340 -32.80 22.36 44.30
CA ASP A 340 -32.94 22.92 42.94
C ASP A 340 -31.72 22.71 41.99
N ASP A 341 -30.61 22.17 42.51
CA ASP A 341 -29.36 21.85 41.82
C ASP A 341 -29.25 20.42 41.26
N GLY A 342 -30.24 19.54 41.51
CA GLY A 342 -30.25 18.19 40.96
C GLY A 342 -29.13 17.29 41.49
N THR A 343 -28.68 17.49 42.73
CA THR A 343 -27.59 16.71 43.33
C THR A 343 -28.01 16.06 44.66
N LEU A 344 -27.85 14.75 44.78
CA LEU A 344 -28.02 14.01 46.04
C LEU A 344 -26.71 14.04 46.84
N THR A 345 -26.77 14.54 48.08
CA THR A 345 -25.64 14.46 49.01
C THR A 345 -25.84 13.29 49.99
N VAL A 346 -24.89 12.36 49.98
CA VAL A 346 -24.79 11.24 50.91
C VAL A 346 -23.67 11.53 51.90
N THR A 347 -24.01 11.72 53.18
CA THR A 347 -23.02 11.93 54.24
C THR A 347 -23.04 10.76 55.21
N VAL A 348 -21.89 10.13 55.45
CA VAL A 348 -21.72 9.07 56.46
C VAL A 348 -20.66 9.51 57.44
N ALA A 349 -21.03 9.67 58.70
CA ALA A 349 -20.12 10.08 59.79
C ALA A 349 -20.12 9.03 60.89
N ASN A 350 -18.96 8.71 61.46
CA ASN A 350 -18.87 7.92 62.68
C ASN A 350 -18.26 8.71 63.83
N ASP A 351 -18.75 8.44 65.04
CA ASP A 351 -18.21 8.99 66.28
C ASP A 351 -16.80 8.44 66.58
N PRO A 352 -16.07 9.04 67.55
CA PRO A 352 -14.81 8.47 68.02
C PRO A 352 -15.01 7.06 68.57
N PRO A 353 -14.08 6.12 68.31
CA PRO A 353 -14.18 4.78 68.88
C PRO A 353 -14.13 4.84 70.42
N PRO A 354 -14.93 4.03 71.14
CA PRO A 354 -14.95 4.00 72.61
C PRO A 354 -13.66 3.44 73.25
N GLY A 355 -12.65 3.08 72.44
CA GLY A 355 -11.35 2.57 72.87
C GLY A 355 -10.23 2.95 71.88
N HIS A 356 -9.00 2.47 72.11
CA HIS A 356 -7.88 2.77 71.21
C HIS A 356 -8.09 2.17 69.81
N PRO A 357 -7.87 2.95 68.73
CA PRO A 357 -8.08 2.47 67.38
C PRO A 357 -7.13 1.31 67.06
N PRO A 358 -7.62 0.24 66.41
CA PRO A 358 -6.78 -0.90 66.07
C PRO A 358 -5.69 -0.49 65.06
N LEU A 359 -4.45 -0.96 65.27
CA LEU A 359 -3.32 -0.77 64.35
C LEU A 359 -3.51 -1.66 63.10
N LEU A 360 -4.25 -1.17 62.11
CA LEU A 360 -4.38 -1.83 60.80
C LEU A 360 -3.41 -1.22 59.77
N PRO A 361 -2.88 -2.02 58.82
CA PRO A 361 -2.15 -1.49 57.67
C PRO A 361 -3.02 -0.50 56.88
N ALA A 362 -2.44 0.62 56.45
CA ALA A 362 -3.13 1.65 55.66
C ALA A 362 -3.50 1.13 54.26
N GLY A 363 -4.68 0.52 54.15
CA GLY A 363 -5.25 0.06 52.89
C GLY A 363 -6.11 1.13 52.24
N GLY A 364 -5.52 2.16 51.64
CA GLY A 364 -6.24 3.29 51.00
C GLY A 364 -6.99 2.96 49.70
N ARG A 365 -7.14 1.67 49.34
CA ARG A 365 -7.70 1.24 48.04
C ARG A 365 -9.22 1.44 47.94
N GLY A 366 -9.96 1.33 49.05
CA GLY A 366 -11.43 1.45 49.07
C GLY A 366 -11.91 2.87 48.72
N LEU A 367 -11.31 3.88 49.36
CA LEU A 367 -11.64 5.29 49.11
C LEU A 367 -11.26 5.74 47.69
N THR A 368 -10.11 5.33 47.15
CA THR A 368 -9.73 5.63 45.76
C THR A 368 -10.73 5.04 44.75
N GLY A 369 -11.21 3.81 44.99
CA GLY A 369 -12.21 3.18 44.16
C GLY A 369 -13.58 3.87 44.20
N LEU A 370 -13.97 4.40 45.37
CA LEU A 370 -15.19 5.23 45.51
C LEU A 370 -15.03 6.58 44.81
N THR A 371 -13.91 7.28 45.00
CA THR A 371 -13.66 8.60 44.39
C THR A 371 -13.79 8.53 42.87
N GLU A 372 -13.19 7.52 42.24
CA GLU A 372 -13.27 7.36 40.79
C GLU A 372 -14.70 7.06 40.32
N ARG A 373 -15.45 6.24 41.06
CA ARG A 373 -16.83 5.88 40.72
C ARG A 373 -17.78 7.06 40.81
N VAL A 374 -17.64 7.88 41.86
CA VAL A 374 -18.39 9.13 42.04
C VAL A 374 -18.02 10.13 40.94
N ARG A 375 -16.73 10.25 40.61
CA ARG A 375 -16.23 11.11 39.53
C ARG A 375 -16.74 10.70 38.14
N LEU A 376 -16.90 9.40 37.86
CA LEU A 376 -17.44 8.90 36.60
C LEU A 376 -18.90 9.31 36.35
N LEU A 377 -19.66 9.57 37.42
CA LEU A 377 -21.00 10.15 37.33
C LEU A 377 -20.99 11.68 37.28
N GLY A 378 -19.82 12.32 37.37
CA GLY A 378 -19.70 13.79 37.47
C GLY A 378 -19.89 14.32 38.89
N GLY A 379 -19.90 13.45 39.90
CA GLY A 379 -20.00 13.82 41.31
C GLY A 379 -18.66 14.06 41.99
N THR A 380 -18.70 14.44 43.26
CA THR A 380 -17.52 14.65 44.11
C THR A 380 -17.58 13.83 45.40
N LEU A 381 -16.43 13.30 45.85
CA LEU A 381 -16.31 12.56 47.11
C LEU A 381 -15.24 13.22 47.98
N HIS A 382 -15.60 13.54 49.22
CA HIS A 382 -14.72 14.09 50.24
C HIS A 382 -14.68 13.17 51.45
N ALA A 383 -13.48 12.81 51.89
CA ALA A 383 -13.25 11.95 53.05
C ALA A 383 -12.27 12.63 54.00
N ALA A 384 -12.68 12.89 55.25
CA ALA A 384 -11.82 13.56 56.22
C ALA A 384 -12.08 13.09 57.66
N PRO A 385 -11.05 13.06 58.52
CA PRO A 385 -11.24 12.96 59.96
C PRO A 385 -12.05 14.15 60.47
N ASP A 386 -12.99 13.90 61.37
CA ASP A 386 -13.74 14.95 62.05
C ASP A 386 -12.90 15.52 63.21
N PRO A 387 -12.93 16.84 63.48
CA PRO A 387 -12.18 17.44 64.59
C PRO A 387 -12.53 16.85 65.97
N GLY A 388 -13.73 16.25 66.11
CA GLY A 388 -14.16 15.55 67.32
C GLY A 388 -13.54 14.16 67.52
N GLY A 389 -12.75 13.65 66.57
CA GLY A 389 -12.10 12.33 66.63
C GLY A 389 -12.83 11.23 65.85
N GLY A 390 -13.86 11.59 65.08
CA GLY A 390 -14.61 10.73 64.17
C GLY A 390 -14.06 10.74 62.74
N PHE A 391 -14.82 10.17 61.79
CA PHE A 391 -14.51 10.26 60.36
C PHE A 391 -15.78 10.51 59.56
N THR A 392 -15.70 11.43 58.60
CA THR A 392 -16.82 11.84 57.76
C THR A 392 -16.50 11.61 56.28
N LEU A 393 -17.42 10.95 55.60
CA LEU A 393 -17.42 10.72 54.15
C LEU A 393 -18.64 11.40 53.54
N THR A 394 -18.43 12.34 52.62
CA THR A 394 -19.50 13.06 51.91
C THR A 394 -19.37 12.81 50.42
N ALA A 395 -20.45 12.35 49.77
CA ALA A 395 -20.53 12.14 48.33
C ALA A 395 -21.67 12.96 47.73
N ASP A 396 -21.36 13.81 46.75
CA ASP A 396 -22.33 14.56 45.97
C ASP A 396 -22.52 13.87 44.63
N LEU A 397 -23.74 13.42 44.36
CA LEU A 397 -24.11 12.61 43.20
C LEU A 397 -25.15 13.35 42.35
N PRO A 398 -24.86 13.69 41.08
CA PRO A 398 -25.86 14.26 40.21
C PRO A 398 -26.99 13.25 39.95
N THR A 399 -28.24 13.72 40.00
CA THR A 399 -29.44 12.89 39.85
C THR A 399 -29.92 12.77 38.41
N ALA A 400 -29.31 13.49 37.47
CA ALA A 400 -29.52 13.34 36.03
C ALA A 400 -28.50 12.36 35.44
N ASP A 401 -28.97 11.39 34.64
CA ASP A 401 -28.08 10.60 33.79
C ASP A 401 -27.37 11.55 32.82
N LEU A 402 -26.04 11.62 32.89
CA LEU A 402 -25.23 12.26 31.85
C LEU A 402 -25.65 11.64 30.51
N PRO A 403 -25.94 12.44 29.45
CA PRO A 403 -26.39 11.92 28.17
C PRO A 403 -25.33 10.97 27.63
N THR A 404 -25.58 9.68 27.80
CA THR A 404 -24.70 8.63 27.32
C THR A 404 -24.81 8.71 25.81
N THR A 405 -23.75 9.17 25.17
CA THR A 405 -23.61 9.00 23.72
C THR A 405 -23.51 7.50 23.49
N GLY A 406 -24.65 6.85 23.28
CA GLY A 406 -24.75 5.40 23.20
C GLY A 406 -23.87 4.88 22.06
N PRO A 407 -23.16 3.75 22.25
CA PRO A 407 -22.70 2.98 21.11
C PRO A 407 -23.93 2.54 20.31
N ALA A 408 -23.93 2.85 19.01
CA ALA A 408 -24.98 2.54 18.08
C ALA A 408 -25.49 1.10 18.28
N THR A 409 -26.78 0.99 18.53
CA THR A 409 -27.55 -0.24 18.60
C THR A 409 -27.38 -1.01 17.29
N THR A 410 -26.48 -2.00 17.26
CA THR A 410 -26.56 -3.10 16.30
C THR A 410 -27.65 -4.03 16.79
N GLY A 411 -28.88 -3.69 16.44
CA GLY A 411 -30.10 -4.44 16.72
C GLY A 411 -30.98 -4.46 15.50
N ASP A 412 -30.45 -4.96 14.39
CA ASP A 412 -31.27 -5.65 13.40
C ASP A 412 -30.39 -6.70 12.72
N ALA A 413 -30.61 -7.97 13.07
CA ALA A 413 -30.00 -9.10 12.38
C ALA A 413 -30.77 -9.28 11.06
N PRO A 414 -30.15 -9.05 9.88
CA PRO A 414 -30.80 -9.38 8.64
C PRO A 414 -30.89 -10.91 8.57
N ARG A 415 -32.11 -11.43 8.41
CA ARG A 415 -32.33 -12.79 7.93
C ARG A 415 -31.42 -13.02 6.72
N THR A 416 -30.48 -13.94 6.88
CA THR A 416 -29.47 -14.29 5.89
C THR A 416 -30.14 -14.90 4.66
N THR A 417 -30.28 -14.10 3.60
CA THR A 417 -30.34 -14.62 2.23
C THR A 417 -28.93 -14.92 1.74
N PRO A 418 -28.69 -16.03 1.01
CA PRO A 418 -27.36 -16.37 0.50
C PRO A 418 -27.01 -15.42 -0.65
N GLY A 419 -26.12 -14.48 -0.37
CA GLY A 419 -25.64 -13.50 -1.32
C GLY A 419 -24.59 -12.65 -0.63
N GLU A 420 -23.35 -13.14 -0.63
CA GLU A 420 -22.17 -12.51 -0.04
C GLU A 420 -21.93 -11.15 -0.69
N TRP A 421 -22.44 -10.08 -0.07
CA TRP A 421 -22.14 -8.72 -0.50
C TRP A 421 -20.69 -8.42 -0.10
N PRO A 422 -19.79 -8.13 -1.07
CA PRO A 422 -18.39 -7.88 -0.75
C PRO A 422 -18.31 -6.66 0.18
N SER A 423 -17.55 -6.82 1.27
CA SER A 423 -17.31 -5.75 2.26
C SER A 423 -16.95 -4.42 1.57
N GLU A 424 -17.25 -3.31 2.22
CA GLU A 424 -16.97 -1.96 1.69
C GLU A 424 -15.47 -1.77 1.37
N SER A 425 -14.60 -2.47 2.11
CA SER A 425 -13.17 -2.60 1.87
C SER A 425 -12.83 -3.43 0.62
N ALA A 426 -13.58 -4.50 0.31
CA ALA A 426 -13.46 -5.25 -0.94
C ALA A 426 -13.89 -4.41 -2.16
N ARG A 427 -14.94 -3.59 -2.01
CA ARG A 427 -15.37 -2.64 -3.05
C ARG A 427 -14.34 -1.53 -3.28
N HIS A 428 -13.74 -0.99 -2.23
CA HIS A 428 -12.64 -0.02 -2.34
C HIS A 428 -11.42 -0.63 -3.04
N LEU A 429 -11.02 -1.85 -2.67
CA LEU A 429 -9.91 -2.56 -3.32
C LEU A 429 -10.20 -2.87 -4.79
N ALA A 430 -11.43 -3.25 -5.13
CA ALA A 430 -11.85 -3.50 -6.51
C ALA A 430 -11.80 -2.22 -7.35
N ARG A 431 -12.26 -1.08 -6.81
CA ARG A 431 -12.21 0.23 -7.48
C ARG A 431 -10.76 0.69 -7.72
N GLU A 432 -9.89 0.54 -6.73
CA GLU A 432 -8.47 0.90 -6.89
C GLU A 432 -7.75 -0.01 -7.89
N ARG A 433 -8.02 -1.34 -7.85
CA ARG A 433 -7.50 -2.28 -8.85
C ARG A 433 -7.97 -1.92 -10.26
N LEU A 434 -9.24 -1.53 -10.42
CA LEU A 434 -9.79 -1.12 -11.72
C LEU A 434 -9.16 0.17 -12.23
N GLN A 435 -8.89 1.16 -11.36
CA GLN A 435 -8.23 2.41 -11.78
C GLN A 435 -6.77 2.19 -12.16
N VAL A 436 -6.02 1.39 -11.38
CA VAL A 436 -4.64 1.02 -11.73
C VAL A 436 -4.61 0.20 -13.02
N ARG A 437 -5.50 -0.79 -13.17
CA ARG A 437 -5.60 -1.62 -14.37
C ARG A 437 -6.04 -0.83 -15.59
N ARG A 438 -6.99 0.12 -15.46
CA ARG A 438 -7.41 1.01 -16.55
C ARG A 438 -6.29 1.95 -16.98
N GLY A 439 -5.61 2.60 -16.04
CA GLY A 439 -4.45 3.47 -16.34
C GLY A 439 -3.28 2.70 -16.97
N LEU A 440 -3.14 1.43 -16.66
CA LEU A 440 -2.12 0.53 -17.22
C LEU A 440 -2.50 0.01 -18.60
N ILE A 441 -3.76 -0.40 -18.79
CA ILE A 441 -4.30 -0.82 -20.09
C ILE A 441 -4.22 0.34 -21.07
N THR A 442 -4.64 1.55 -20.69
CA THR A 442 -4.54 2.71 -21.59
C THR A 442 -3.09 3.06 -21.93
N ALA A 443 -2.15 2.91 -20.99
CA ALA A 443 -0.73 3.15 -21.24
C ALA A 443 -0.09 2.16 -22.23
N ILE A 444 -0.67 0.97 -22.43
CA ILE A 444 -0.15 -0.06 -23.36
C ILE A 444 -0.95 -0.06 -24.67
N THR A 445 -2.28 -0.04 -24.56
CA THR A 445 -3.19 -0.16 -25.71
C THR A 445 -3.18 1.07 -26.60
N VAL A 446 -3.09 2.29 -26.04
CA VAL A 446 -3.08 3.52 -26.85
C VAL A 446 -1.82 3.61 -27.72
N PRO A 447 -0.59 3.42 -27.20
CA PRO A 447 0.60 3.39 -28.05
C PRO A 447 0.61 2.23 -29.04
N ALA A 448 0.12 1.04 -28.66
CA ALA A 448 0.05 -0.11 -29.54
C ALA A 448 -0.95 0.11 -30.70
N ALA A 449 -2.13 0.68 -30.40
CA ALA A 449 -3.11 1.05 -31.40
C ALA A 449 -2.61 2.16 -32.32
N LEU A 450 -1.93 3.18 -31.76
CA LEU A 450 -1.32 4.25 -32.55
C LEU A 450 -0.23 3.71 -33.48
N MET A 451 0.59 2.75 -33.01
CA MET A 451 1.57 2.06 -33.83
C MET A 451 0.95 1.23 -34.95
N ALA A 452 -0.11 0.47 -34.64
CA ALA A 452 -0.83 -0.30 -35.65
C ALA A 452 -1.43 0.64 -36.73
N LEU A 453 -1.99 1.78 -36.31
CA LEU A 453 -2.52 2.79 -37.23
C LEU A 453 -1.41 3.40 -38.11
N LEU A 454 -0.28 3.83 -37.51
CA LEU A 454 0.87 4.36 -38.25
C LEU A 454 1.45 3.32 -39.22
N GLY A 455 1.57 2.06 -38.80
CA GLY A 455 2.02 0.96 -39.64
C GLY A 455 1.07 0.71 -40.81
N ALA A 456 -0.24 0.74 -40.58
CA ALA A 456 -1.25 0.60 -41.64
C ALA A 456 -1.20 1.76 -42.64
N ILE A 457 -1.07 3.00 -42.15
CA ILE A 457 -0.91 4.20 -43.01
C ILE A 457 0.34 4.05 -43.88
N MET A 458 1.45 3.57 -43.32
CA MET A 458 2.69 3.39 -44.08
C MET A 458 2.62 2.25 -45.08
N ALA A 459 2.02 1.11 -44.71
CA ALA A 459 1.79 0.03 -45.64
C ALA A 459 0.91 0.51 -46.81
N GLY A 460 -0.12 1.31 -46.52
CA GLY A 460 -0.94 1.98 -47.53
C GLY A 460 -0.14 2.94 -48.42
N TYR A 461 0.72 3.77 -47.83
CA TYR A 461 1.61 4.66 -48.58
C TYR A 461 2.59 3.89 -49.47
N TYR A 462 3.16 2.78 -48.98
CA TYR A 462 4.09 1.95 -49.73
C TYR A 462 3.40 1.28 -50.92
N VAL A 463 2.21 0.70 -50.72
CA VAL A 463 1.38 0.16 -51.81
C VAL A 463 1.01 1.25 -52.81
N TYR A 464 0.59 2.42 -52.33
CA TYR A 464 0.26 3.56 -53.19
C TYR A 464 1.47 4.02 -54.04
N ALA A 465 2.65 4.16 -53.43
CA ALA A 465 3.87 4.55 -54.11
C ALA A 465 4.33 3.48 -55.11
N ALA A 466 4.23 2.19 -54.75
CA ALA A 466 4.54 1.08 -55.64
C ALA A 466 3.64 1.09 -56.88
N LEU A 467 2.32 1.20 -56.70
CA LEU A 467 1.35 1.24 -57.80
C LEU A 467 1.50 2.49 -58.69
N ASN A 468 1.86 3.64 -58.11
CA ASN A 468 2.04 4.91 -58.85
C ASN A 468 3.45 5.11 -59.40
N SER A 469 4.32 4.11 -59.31
CA SER A 469 5.68 4.12 -59.89
C SER A 469 5.89 3.07 -60.99
N VAL A 470 4.81 2.39 -61.40
CA VAL A 470 4.83 1.40 -62.48
C VAL A 470 4.85 2.09 -63.83
N LEU A 471 5.93 1.91 -64.58
CA LEU A 471 6.06 2.27 -65.98
C LEU A 471 5.88 0.99 -66.83
N PRO A 472 4.72 0.81 -67.49
CA PRO A 472 4.44 -0.40 -68.25
C PRO A 472 5.54 -0.73 -69.27
N PRO A 473 5.84 -2.01 -69.55
CA PRO A 473 6.91 -2.38 -70.47
C PRO A 473 6.74 -1.82 -71.88
N ALA A 474 5.50 -1.69 -72.36
CA ALA A 474 5.18 -1.10 -73.66
C ALA A 474 5.56 0.39 -73.72
N ASP A 475 5.19 1.16 -72.69
CA ASP A 475 5.49 2.58 -72.58
C ASP A 475 6.99 2.81 -72.42
N TYR A 476 7.65 1.98 -71.60
CA TYR A 476 9.10 1.98 -71.50
C TYR A 476 9.75 1.71 -72.86
N ALA A 477 9.29 0.69 -73.61
CA ALA A 477 9.83 0.35 -74.92
C ALA A 477 9.69 1.50 -75.93
N ALA A 478 8.60 2.27 -75.89
CA ALA A 478 8.33 3.40 -76.78
C ALA A 478 9.30 4.59 -76.60
N LEU A 479 9.88 4.78 -75.41
CA LEU A 479 10.84 5.85 -75.14
C LEU A 479 12.16 5.65 -75.89
N ARG A 480 12.68 6.73 -76.49
CA ARG A 480 13.95 6.72 -77.26
C ARG A 480 14.96 7.70 -76.68
N VAL A 481 16.22 7.27 -76.62
CA VAL A 481 17.35 8.13 -76.25
C VAL A 481 17.43 9.31 -77.24
N GLY A 482 17.60 10.52 -76.72
CA GLY A 482 17.56 11.78 -77.47
C GLY A 482 16.22 12.52 -77.40
N GLN A 483 15.16 11.93 -76.85
CA GLN A 483 13.87 12.62 -76.67
C GLN A 483 13.97 13.79 -75.68
N PRO A 484 13.29 14.92 -75.95
CA PRO A 484 13.25 16.04 -75.01
C PRO A 484 12.42 15.67 -73.76
N ARG A 485 12.87 16.14 -72.60
CA ARG A 485 12.34 15.76 -71.27
C ARG A 485 10.83 15.91 -71.16
N HIS A 486 10.25 16.99 -71.72
CA HIS A 486 8.82 17.25 -71.65
C HIS A 486 7.96 16.17 -72.33
N GLN A 487 8.46 15.53 -73.41
CA GLN A 487 7.73 14.44 -74.08
C GLN A 487 7.81 13.15 -73.26
N VAL A 488 8.97 12.88 -72.67
CA VAL A 488 9.16 11.70 -71.82
C VAL A 488 8.30 11.82 -70.56
N GLU A 489 8.29 12.99 -69.91
CA GLU A 489 7.53 13.25 -68.68
C GLU A 489 6.01 13.08 -68.81
N GLN A 490 5.43 13.17 -70.02
CA GLN A 490 4.00 12.91 -70.25
C GLN A 490 3.61 11.44 -70.07
N VAL A 491 4.56 10.53 -70.29
CA VAL A 491 4.34 9.08 -70.21
C VAL A 491 4.83 8.52 -68.86
N LEU A 492 5.62 9.29 -68.12
CA LEU A 492 6.15 8.85 -66.84
C LEU A 492 5.09 8.83 -65.73
N PRO A 493 5.14 7.82 -64.84
CA PRO A 493 4.34 7.81 -63.63
C PRO A 493 4.62 9.00 -62.72
N ARG A 494 3.62 9.36 -61.92
CA ARG A 494 3.71 10.51 -60.99
C ARG A 494 4.76 10.32 -59.89
N MET A 495 5.05 9.08 -59.51
CA MET A 495 6.01 8.76 -58.46
C MET A 495 7.17 7.93 -59.00
N GLN A 496 8.35 8.11 -58.40
CA GLN A 496 9.49 7.24 -58.60
C GLN A 496 9.41 6.05 -57.65
N THR A 497 10.06 4.94 -58.01
CA THR A 497 10.10 3.77 -57.13
C THR A 497 10.95 4.04 -55.89
N THR A 498 10.54 3.50 -54.76
CA THR A 498 11.21 3.65 -53.47
C THR A 498 12.30 2.60 -53.24
N ASP A 499 12.37 1.58 -54.09
CA ASP A 499 13.27 0.42 -53.93
C ASP A 499 14.53 0.49 -54.82
N SER A 500 14.92 1.69 -55.28
CA SER A 500 16.09 1.88 -56.17
C SER A 500 17.46 1.72 -55.49
N GLY A 501 17.50 1.52 -54.17
CA GLY A 501 18.73 1.54 -53.36
C GLY A 501 19.81 0.56 -53.81
N VAL A 502 19.44 -0.65 -54.23
CA VAL A 502 20.40 -1.66 -54.74
C VAL A 502 21.07 -1.19 -56.03
N VAL A 503 20.31 -0.54 -56.92
CA VAL A 503 20.84 -0.04 -58.20
C VAL A 503 21.76 1.15 -57.98
N HIS A 504 21.39 2.08 -57.08
CA HIS A 504 22.25 3.21 -56.71
C HIS A 504 23.58 2.76 -56.09
N ALA A 505 23.56 1.69 -55.28
CA ALA A 505 24.76 1.20 -54.60
C ALA A 505 25.75 0.52 -55.56
N VAL A 506 25.26 -0.23 -56.54
CA VAL A 506 26.10 -1.01 -57.47
C VAL A 506 26.46 -0.23 -58.73
N VAL A 507 25.57 0.66 -59.21
CA VAL A 507 25.75 1.38 -60.48
C VAL A 507 25.69 2.89 -60.24
N PRO A 508 26.84 3.59 -60.20
CA PRO A 508 26.87 5.02 -59.97
C PRO A 508 26.15 5.80 -61.09
N GLU A 509 25.66 6.98 -60.73
CA GLU A 509 24.97 7.86 -61.67
C GLU A 509 25.98 8.62 -62.54
N PRO A 510 25.68 8.83 -63.84
CA PRO A 510 26.51 9.64 -64.71
C PRO A 510 26.64 11.08 -64.19
N ALA A 511 27.84 11.67 -64.30
CA ALA A 511 28.08 13.02 -63.82
C ALA A 511 27.14 14.04 -64.50
N ARG A 512 26.46 14.87 -63.69
CA ARG A 512 25.48 15.90 -64.13
C ARG A 512 24.23 15.35 -64.83
N ALA A 513 23.89 14.08 -64.65
CA ALA A 513 22.62 13.52 -65.11
C ALA A 513 21.57 13.50 -63.97
N ASP A 514 20.33 13.85 -64.29
CA ASP A 514 19.17 13.69 -63.41
C ASP A 514 18.54 12.33 -63.73
N CYS A 515 18.77 11.33 -62.88
CA CYS A 515 18.28 9.96 -63.08
C CYS A 515 17.00 9.70 -62.27
N ARG A 516 16.01 9.08 -62.92
CA ARG A 516 14.74 8.66 -62.33
C ARG A 516 14.53 7.16 -62.43
N TYR A 517 13.85 6.59 -61.44
CA TYR A 517 13.71 5.15 -61.27
C TYR A 517 12.24 4.71 -61.23
N TYR A 518 11.90 3.65 -61.97
CA TYR A 518 10.52 3.16 -62.12
C TYR A 518 10.47 1.63 -62.08
N ARG A 519 9.31 1.08 -61.72
CA ARG A 519 9.06 -0.38 -61.71
C ARG A 519 8.43 -0.82 -63.03
N PRO A 520 8.68 -2.05 -63.51
CA PRO A 520 8.04 -2.61 -64.70
C PRO A 520 6.60 -3.08 -64.44
N ASP A 521 6.31 -3.50 -63.21
CA ASP A 521 5.05 -4.11 -62.81
C ASP A 521 4.65 -3.68 -61.39
N ALA A 522 3.41 -4.01 -61.05
CA ALA A 522 2.79 -3.75 -59.76
C ALA A 522 3.05 -4.86 -58.72
N ASP A 523 4.04 -5.73 -58.93
CA ASP A 523 4.31 -6.80 -57.96
C ASP A 523 4.82 -6.19 -56.65
N LEU A 524 4.09 -6.48 -55.58
CA LEU A 524 4.32 -5.97 -54.22
C LEU A 524 5.24 -6.90 -53.42
N LEU A 525 5.39 -8.17 -53.83
CA LEU A 525 6.14 -9.19 -53.10
C LEU A 525 7.62 -9.27 -53.54
N GLY A 526 7.99 -8.58 -54.61
CA GLY A 526 9.38 -8.38 -55.01
C GLY A 526 9.52 -7.47 -56.23
N VAL A 527 10.60 -6.70 -56.28
CA VAL A 527 11.05 -6.04 -57.53
C VAL A 527 12.09 -6.96 -58.13
N SER A 528 11.80 -7.52 -59.31
CA SER A 528 12.79 -8.29 -60.08
C SER A 528 13.63 -7.37 -60.97
N ARG A 529 13.08 -6.22 -61.37
CA ARG A 529 13.71 -5.31 -62.32
C ARG A 529 13.35 -3.86 -62.05
N ILE A 530 14.28 -2.94 -62.26
CA ILE A 530 14.10 -1.50 -62.11
C ILE A 530 14.54 -0.80 -63.41
N TYR A 531 13.71 0.11 -63.90
CA TYR A 531 14.05 0.97 -65.03
C TYR A 531 14.72 2.25 -64.53
N ARG A 532 15.88 2.58 -65.10
CA ARG A 532 16.60 3.85 -64.87
C ARG A 532 16.57 4.68 -66.15
N LEU A 533 16.07 5.90 -66.03
CA LEU A 533 16.01 6.90 -67.10
C LEU A 533 16.82 8.11 -66.66
N CYS A 534 17.88 8.46 -67.38
CA CYS A 534 18.74 9.60 -67.02
C CYS A 534 18.63 10.71 -68.05
N PHE A 535 18.55 11.94 -67.56
CA PHE A 535 18.42 13.15 -68.37
C PHE A 535 19.65 14.05 -68.24
N THR A 536 20.17 14.54 -69.35
CA THR A 536 21.27 15.52 -69.36
C THR A 536 20.94 16.60 -70.39
N GLY A 537 21.09 17.87 -70.03
CA GLY A 537 20.76 18.98 -70.94
C GLY A 537 19.31 18.96 -71.43
N GLY A 538 18.37 18.49 -70.60
CA GLY A 538 16.95 18.42 -70.94
C GLY A 538 16.54 17.30 -71.91
N HIS A 539 17.43 16.36 -72.23
CA HIS A 539 17.14 15.23 -73.11
C HIS A 539 17.44 13.90 -72.42
N LEU A 540 16.71 12.84 -72.81
CA LEU A 540 16.93 11.48 -72.31
C LEU A 540 18.25 10.93 -72.87
N THR A 541 19.26 10.74 -72.03
CA THR A 541 20.60 10.30 -72.45
C THR A 541 20.86 8.82 -72.18
N ALA A 542 20.22 8.24 -71.16
CA ALA A 542 20.35 6.82 -70.86
C ALA A 542 18.99 6.18 -70.51
N LYS A 543 18.80 4.96 -70.99
CA LYS A 543 17.62 4.12 -70.78
C LYS A 543 18.09 2.71 -70.45
N ASN A 544 18.08 2.35 -69.17
CA ASN A 544 18.65 1.09 -68.69
C ASN A 544 17.60 0.32 -67.88
N SER A 545 17.67 -1.01 -67.93
CA SER A 545 16.86 -1.90 -67.08
C SER A 545 17.78 -2.80 -66.29
N TYR A 546 17.62 -2.80 -64.97
CA TYR A 546 18.48 -3.51 -64.04
C TYR A 546 17.71 -4.60 -63.33
N ASP A 547 18.21 -5.84 -63.38
CA ASP A 547 17.66 -6.95 -62.60
C ASP A 547 18.26 -6.91 -61.19
N THR A 548 17.43 -6.60 -60.20
CA THR A 548 17.83 -6.44 -58.80
C THR A 548 18.24 -7.77 -58.17
N GLY A 549 17.66 -8.89 -58.61
CA GLY A 549 18.06 -10.23 -58.17
C GLY A 549 19.46 -10.60 -58.65
N ARG A 550 19.78 -10.29 -59.91
CA ARG A 550 21.13 -10.52 -60.45
C ARG A 550 22.17 -9.55 -59.91
N LEU A 551 21.82 -8.28 -59.72
CA LEU A 551 22.75 -7.30 -59.14
C LEU A 551 23.12 -7.64 -57.70
N SER A 552 22.15 -8.13 -56.91
CA SER A 552 22.41 -8.57 -55.54
C SER A 552 23.21 -9.88 -55.48
N ALA A 553 23.02 -10.80 -56.43
CA ALA A 553 23.81 -12.04 -56.53
C ALA A 553 25.23 -11.78 -57.06
N GLY A 554 25.37 -11.00 -58.13
CA GLY A 554 26.66 -10.63 -58.74
C GLY A 554 27.57 -9.89 -57.77
N HIS A 555 27.02 -8.93 -57.02
CA HIS A 555 27.75 -8.24 -55.96
C HIS A 555 28.22 -9.19 -54.84
N ARG A 556 27.50 -10.30 -54.59
CA ARG A 556 27.88 -11.32 -53.61
C ARG A 556 29.01 -12.22 -54.13
N THR A 557 29.01 -12.58 -55.42
CA THR A 557 30.09 -13.37 -56.06
C THR A 557 31.38 -12.59 -56.29
N ASP A 558 31.32 -11.31 -56.66
CA ASP A 558 32.53 -10.48 -56.80
C ASP A 558 33.18 -10.20 -55.44
N GLN A 559 32.40 -10.16 -54.35
CA GLN A 559 32.89 -10.08 -52.97
C GLN A 559 33.42 -11.40 -52.40
N GLU A 560 33.10 -12.55 -52.98
CA GLU A 560 33.64 -13.86 -52.57
C GLU A 560 34.98 -14.18 -53.27
N ASN A 561 35.33 -13.44 -54.33
CA ASN A 561 36.56 -13.62 -55.10
C ASN A 561 37.64 -12.53 -54.86
N GLU A 562 37.34 -11.48 -54.09
CA GLU A 562 38.31 -10.51 -53.52
C GLU A 562 38.57 -10.83 -52.04
#